data_AF-A0A2V1BJY8-F1
#
_entry.id   AF-A0A2V1BJY8-F1
#
_cell.length_a   1.000
_cell.length_b   1.000
_cell.length_c   1.000
_cell.angle_alpha   90.00
_cell.angle_beta   90.00
_cell.angle_gamma   90.00
#
_symmetry.space_group_name_H-M   'P 1'
#
loop_
_entity.id
_entity.type
_entity.pdbx_description
1 polymer ?
#
loop_
_entity_poly.entity_id
_entity_poly.type
_entity_poly.pdbx_seq_one_letter_code
_entity_poly.pdbx_strand_id
1 'polypeptide(L)'
;GYPLCSIPNSDLQPGPGNTTAVIHQYVGSNVRVCVEQCRADVGDAGRGQCKSILFEDQYTMCLFYNITVEETRQVDDGRFRFRSWDKDCYVG
;
A
#
# COMPACT_ATOMS: atom_id res chain seq x y z
N GLY A 1 4.51 15.14 5.18
CA GLY A 1 3.72 15.64 4.04
C GLY A 1 2.24 15.50 4.34
N TYR A 2 1.37 15.90 3.41
CA TYR A 2 -0.01 15.41 3.40
C TYR A 2 -0.02 13.94 2.98
N PRO A 3 -0.92 13.08 3.52
CA PRO A 3 -0.97 11.68 3.15
C PRO A 3 -1.36 11.53 1.67
N LEU A 4 -0.67 10.63 0.97
CA LEU A 4 -0.95 10.27 -0.41
C LEU A 4 -2.04 9.19 -0.47
N CYS A 5 -3.23 9.58 -0.93
CA CYS A 5 -4.42 8.74 -0.88
C CYS A 5 -4.99 8.46 -2.27
N SER A 6 -5.29 7.19 -2.54
CA SER A 6 -5.84 6.73 -3.83
C SER A 6 -4.96 7.11 -5.03
N ILE A 7 -3.64 7.04 -4.85
CA ILE A 7 -2.69 7.37 -5.91
C ILE A 7 -2.65 6.22 -6.91
N PRO A 8 -3.01 6.44 -8.17
CA PRO A 8 -2.78 5.45 -9.22
C PRO A 8 -1.28 5.17 -9.31
N ASN A 9 -0.92 3.90 -9.37
CA ASN A 9 0.49 3.53 -9.39
C ASN A 9 1.26 3.95 -10.64
N SER A 10 0.55 4.28 -11.73
CA SER A 10 1.13 4.91 -12.92
C SER A 10 1.81 6.26 -12.61
N ASP A 11 1.44 6.90 -11.49
CA ASP A 11 1.79 8.29 -11.19
C ASP A 11 2.94 8.40 -10.17
N LEU A 12 3.44 7.27 -9.65
CA LEU A 12 4.51 7.22 -8.64
C LEU A 12 5.88 7.05 -9.30
N GLN A 13 6.77 8.03 -9.12
CA GLN A 13 8.17 7.93 -9.57
C GLN A 13 8.92 6.91 -8.70
N PRO A 14 9.79 6.06 -9.29
CA PRO A 14 10.57 5.08 -8.53
C PRO A 14 11.54 5.76 -7.57
N GLY A 15 11.30 5.64 -6.27
CA GLY A 15 12.27 5.97 -5.22
C GLY A 15 13.43 4.96 -5.16
N PRO A 16 14.53 5.29 -4.46
CA PRO A 16 15.72 4.45 -4.33
C PRO A 16 15.45 3.30 -3.34
N GLY A 17 14.69 2.28 -3.75
CA GLY A 17 14.46 1.14 -2.86
C GLY A 17 13.71 0.00 -3.54
N ASN A 18 14.34 -1.17 -3.61
CA ASN A 18 13.64 -2.42 -3.82
C ASN A 18 12.91 -2.77 -2.52
N THR A 19 11.76 -2.16 -2.27
CA THR A 19 10.93 -2.49 -1.11
C THR A 19 9.97 -3.60 -1.51
N THR A 20 10.31 -4.82 -1.13
CA THR A 20 9.43 -5.98 -1.28
C THR A 20 8.23 -5.78 -0.36
N ALA A 21 7.01 -6.03 -0.87
CA ALA A 21 5.82 -6.01 -0.05
C ALA A 21 6.03 -6.89 1.19
N VAL A 22 5.62 -6.39 2.33
CA VAL A 22 6.00 -6.90 3.64
C VAL A 22 5.15 -8.13 4.06
N ILE A 23 4.43 -8.71 3.08
CA ILE A 23 3.57 -9.89 3.15
C ILE A 23 2.26 -9.58 3.88
N HIS A 24 1.14 -9.62 3.14
CA HIS A 24 -0.20 -10.07 3.53
C HIS A 24 -1.14 -9.80 2.36
N GLN A 25 -1.41 -10.80 1.53
CA GLN A 25 -2.43 -10.73 0.47
C GLN A 25 -3.77 -11.19 1.06
N TYR A 26 -4.71 -10.26 1.23
CA TYR A 26 -6.08 -10.60 1.60
C TYR A 26 -6.97 -10.44 0.38
N VAL A 27 -7.37 -11.57 -0.21
CA VAL A 27 -8.30 -11.61 -1.35
C VAL A 27 -9.72 -11.40 -0.82
N GLY A 28 -10.56 -10.65 -1.54
CA GLY A 28 -11.93 -10.34 -1.10
C GLY A 28 -12.02 -9.19 -0.10
N SER A 29 -10.96 -8.38 0.03
CA SER A 29 -10.96 -7.22 0.92
C SER A 29 -11.60 -5.99 0.27
N ASN A 30 -11.65 -4.88 0.98
CA ASN A 30 -11.84 -3.57 0.36
C ASN A 30 -10.78 -2.60 0.88
N VAL A 31 -10.59 -1.50 0.15
CA VAL A 31 -9.58 -0.49 0.48
C VAL A 31 -9.71 0.01 1.92
N ARG A 32 -10.94 0.24 2.41
CA ARG A 32 -11.17 0.72 3.78
C ARG A 32 -10.62 -0.25 4.81
N VAL A 33 -10.96 -1.54 4.68
CA VAL A 33 -10.46 -2.59 5.57
C VAL A 33 -8.94 -2.65 5.55
N CYS A 34 -8.32 -2.50 4.38
CA CYS A 34 -6.87 -2.57 4.27
C CYS A 34 -6.17 -1.36 4.88
N VAL A 35 -6.72 -0.16 4.73
CA VAL A 35 -6.17 1.02 5.41
C VAL A 35 -6.36 0.92 6.92
N GLU A 36 -7.53 0.47 7.40
CA GLU A 36 -7.78 0.25 8.83
C GLU A 36 -6.84 -0.80 9.43
N GLN A 37 -6.57 -1.90 8.71
CA GLN A 37 -5.58 -2.90 9.13
C GLN A 37 -4.16 -2.34 9.15
N CYS A 38 -3.75 -1.58 8.13
CA CYS A 38 -2.44 -0.94 8.11
C CYS A 38 -2.27 0.06 9.26
N ARG A 39 -3.34 0.78 9.63
CA ARG A 39 -3.35 1.66 10.80
C ARG A 39 -3.22 0.91 12.13
N ALA A 40 -3.86 -0.25 12.23
CA ALA A 40 -3.82 -1.09 13.42
C ALA A 40 -2.52 -1.90 13.55
N ASP A 41 -1.74 -2.02 12.47
CA ASP A 41 -0.49 -2.77 12.45
C ASP A 41 0.60 -2.06 13.26
N VAL A 42 0.93 -2.62 14.42
CA VAL A 42 1.99 -2.14 15.31
C VAL A 42 3.39 -2.62 14.90
N GLY A 43 3.50 -3.47 13.89
CA GLY A 43 4.76 -4.07 13.46
C GLY A 43 5.32 -5.11 14.43
N ASP A 44 6.45 -5.70 14.06
CA ASP A 44 7.22 -6.63 14.89
C ASP A 44 8.73 -6.32 14.82
N ALA A 45 9.50 -7.03 15.65
CA ALA A 45 10.95 -6.94 15.72
C ALA A 45 11.61 -7.57 14.47
N GLY A 46 11.52 -6.86 13.34
CA GLY A 46 12.14 -7.23 12.07
C GLY A 46 11.43 -6.62 10.87
N ARG A 47 10.11 -6.49 10.95
CA ARG A 47 9.25 -6.03 9.85
C ARG A 47 8.94 -4.52 9.90
N GLY A 48 8.87 -3.95 11.10
CA GLY A 48 8.35 -2.59 11.32
C GLY A 48 6.84 -2.48 11.10
N GLN A 49 6.27 -1.33 11.46
CA GLN A 49 4.84 -1.04 11.29
C GLN A 49 4.49 -0.81 9.81
N CYS A 50 3.27 -1.15 9.40
CA CYS A 50 2.72 -0.71 8.14
C CYS A 50 2.67 0.83 8.06
N LYS A 51 3.00 1.36 6.89
CA LYS A 51 2.98 2.79 6.57
C LYS A 51 2.20 3.10 5.29
N SER A 52 2.07 2.14 4.39
CA SER A 52 1.22 2.28 3.21
C SER A 52 0.69 0.93 2.74
N ILE A 53 -0.39 1.00 1.95
CA ILE A 53 -0.96 -0.14 1.25
C ILE A 53 -0.98 0.10 -0.25
N LEU A 54 -1.04 -1.00 -0.97
CA LEU A 54 -1.30 -1.11 -2.38
C LEU A 54 -2.52 -2.02 -2.55
N PHE A 55 -3.61 -1.50 -3.10
CA PHE A 55 -4.82 -2.25 -3.41
C PHE A 55 -4.85 -2.60 -4.89
N GLU A 56 -5.14 -3.86 -5.20
CA GLU A 56 -5.45 -4.33 -6.54
C GLU A 56 -6.97 -4.48 -6.67
N ASP A 57 -7.55 -3.73 -7.62
CA ASP A 57 -8.99 -3.57 -7.75
C ASP A 57 -9.71 -4.81 -8.30
N GLN A 58 -9.06 -5.61 -9.15
CA GLN A 58 -9.68 -6.75 -9.83
C GLN A 58 -9.87 -7.95 -8.88
N TYR A 59 -8.84 -8.28 -8.11
CA TYR A 59 -8.81 -9.38 -7.17
C TYR A 59 -9.11 -8.92 -5.74
N THR A 60 -9.37 -7.64 -5.54
CA THR A 60 -9.66 -7.04 -4.22
C THR A 60 -8.59 -7.40 -3.20
N MET A 61 -7.33 -7.24 -3.62
CA MET A 61 -6.15 -7.72 -2.91
C MET A 61 -5.38 -6.55 -2.31
N CYS A 62 -4.84 -6.74 -1.11
CA CYS A 62 -4.02 -5.74 -0.44
C CYS A 62 -2.58 -6.19 -0.32
N LEU A 63 -1.65 -5.26 -0.43
CA LEU A 63 -0.23 -5.45 -0.21
C LEU A 63 0.22 -4.34 0.75
N PHE A 64 0.84 -4.72 1.87
CA PHE A 64 1.21 -3.82 2.95
C PHE A 64 2.72 -3.53 2.89
N TYR A 65 3.09 -2.29 3.17
CA TYR A 65 4.47 -1.82 3.13
C TYR A 65 4.82 -1.09 4.41
N ASN A 66 6.04 -1.25 4.88
CA ASN A 66 6.59 -0.55 6.06
C ASN A 66 7.23 0.82 5.73
N ILE A 67 6.97 1.29 4.52
CA ILE A 67 7.40 2.58 3.96
C ILE A 67 6.19 3.37 3.47
N THR A 68 6.32 4.68 3.36
CA THR A 68 5.24 5.55 2.85
C THR A 68 5.08 5.42 1.34
N VAL A 69 3.95 5.85 0.79
CA VAL A 69 3.69 5.77 -0.66
C VAL A 69 4.78 6.50 -1.46
N GLU A 70 5.27 7.64 -1.00
CA GLU A 70 6.36 8.41 -1.65
C GLU A 70 7.68 7.63 -1.72
N GLU A 71 7.89 6.67 -0.82
CA GLU A 71 9.08 5.81 -0.77
C GLU A 71 8.88 4.50 -1.56
N THR A 72 7.66 4.17 -1.97
CA THR A 72 7.38 2.91 -2.67
C THR A 72 7.82 2.97 -4.13
N ARG A 73 8.52 1.92 -4.57
CA ARG A 73 8.72 1.69 -6.00
C ARG A 73 7.58 0.84 -6.54
N GLN A 74 6.74 1.45 -7.35
CA GLN A 74 5.70 0.74 -8.07
C GLN A 74 6.23 0.29 -9.44
N VAL A 75 5.82 -0.89 -9.89
CA VAL A 75 6.07 -1.38 -11.25
C VAL A 75 4.75 -1.26 -12.00
N ASP A 76 4.73 -0.44 -13.05
CA ASP A 76 3.62 -0.46 -14.00
C ASP A 76 3.69 -1.78 -14.78
N ASP A 77 2.80 -2.70 -14.42
CA ASP A 77 2.67 -4.00 -15.09
C ASP A 77 1.58 -3.99 -16.17
N GLY A 78 0.84 -2.88 -16.35
CA GLY A 78 -0.26 -2.73 -17.34
C GLY A 78 -1.44 -3.73 -17.21
N ARG A 79 -1.27 -4.81 -16.44
CA ARG A 79 -2.17 -5.94 -16.27
C ARG A 79 -3.02 -5.85 -15.01
N PHE A 80 -2.61 -5.01 -14.07
CA PHE A 80 -3.24 -4.88 -12.77
C PHE A 80 -3.62 -3.43 -12.51
N ARG A 81 -4.80 -3.21 -11.92
CA ARG A 81 -5.26 -1.87 -11.55
C ARG A 81 -4.94 -1.66 -10.09
N PHE A 82 -3.82 -1.00 -9.90
CA PHE A 82 -3.29 -0.76 -8.59
C PHE A 82 -3.46 0.69 -8.15
N ARG A 83 -3.81 0.85 -6.88
CA ARG A 83 -3.84 2.15 -6.22
C ARG A 83 -3.10 2.07 -4.89
N SER A 84 -2.48 3.17 -4.48
CA SER A 84 -1.71 3.28 -3.25
C SER A 84 -2.37 4.22 -2.26
N TRP A 85 -2.26 3.89 -0.97
CA TRP A 85 -2.71 4.74 0.14
C TRP A 85 -1.69 4.72 1.27
N ASP A 86 -1.34 5.90 1.79
CA ASP A 86 -0.68 5.98 3.08
C ASP A 86 -1.62 5.50 4.19
N LYS A 87 -1.04 4.99 5.28
CA LYS A 87 -1.81 4.53 6.44
C LYS A 87 -2.72 5.61 7.00
N ASP A 88 -2.35 6.89 6.89
CA ASP A 88 -3.10 7.99 7.48
C ASP A 88 -4.28 8.46 6.62
N CYS A 89 -4.52 7.85 5.45
CA CYS A 89 -5.66 8.16 4.59
C CYS A 89 -7.01 7.83 5.20
N TYR A 90 -7.96 8.77 5.15
CA TYR A 90 -9.36 8.48 5.48
C TYR A 90 -10.08 7.94 4.24
N VAL A 91 -10.65 6.74 4.37
CA VAL A 91 -11.42 6.08 3.30
C VAL A 91 -12.86 5.96 3.79
N GLY A 92 -13.73 6.79 3.23
CA GLY A 92 -15.16 6.86 3.55
C GLY A 92 -15.98 5.72 2.98
#